data_AF-A0A3B3IEV1-F1
#
_entry.id   AF-A0A3B3IEV1-F1
#
_cell.length_a   1.000
_cell.length_b   1.000
_cell.length_c   1.000
_cell.angle_alpha   90.00
_cell.angle_beta   90.00
_cell.angle_gamma   90.00
#
_symmetry.space_group_name_H-M   'P 1'
#
loop_
_entity.id
_entity.type
_entity.pdbx_description
1 polymer ?
#
loop_
_entity_poly.entity_id
_entity_poly.type
_entity_poly.pdbx_seq_one_letter_code
_entity_poly.pdbx_strand_id
1 'polypeptide(L)'
;FIWTVQVTWQLVNTRLEMDHAFDQPVCKKKKLWEVVAEKVNSKLRESEASDFTVKAYECDLKWRNMLATYRKNAERAKRLGPASVHWEFFKAMHEVLGKSRDEIEAQRRAKLSGTKVGKAIASKRFTPILPTPPIMPAPCPAKPPQDVLQLYMDLQERKLNMWVQQKALEERKIEAINNLAQAISSLAQ
;
A
#
# COMPACT_ATOMS: atom_id res chain seq x y z
N PHE A 1 16.94 -15.28 1.39
CA PHE A 1 16.91 -15.61 2.83
C PHE A 1 15.79 -16.62 3.13
N ILE A 2 15.99 -17.56 4.07
CA ILE A 2 14.96 -18.53 4.50
C ILE A 2 14.23 -17.98 5.73
N TRP A 3 12.92 -17.83 5.64
CA TRP A 3 12.10 -17.27 6.73
C TRP A 3 11.61 -18.37 7.67
N THR A 4 12.28 -18.53 8.82
CA THR A 4 11.76 -19.36 9.91
C THR A 4 10.58 -18.68 10.60
N VAL A 5 9.81 -19.44 11.37
CA VAL A 5 8.68 -18.92 12.16
C VAL A 5 9.16 -17.86 13.15
N GLN A 6 10.25 -18.12 13.87
CA GLN A 6 10.85 -17.17 14.82
C GLN A 6 11.28 -15.87 14.13
N VAL A 7 12.03 -15.96 13.03
CA VAL A 7 12.49 -14.76 12.30
C VAL A 7 11.29 -13.96 11.77
N THR A 8 10.25 -14.66 11.32
CA THR A 8 9.00 -14.02 10.87
C THR A 8 8.31 -13.29 12.03
N TRP A 9 8.26 -13.88 13.24
CA TRP A 9 7.78 -13.21 14.44
C TRP A 9 8.58 -11.95 14.77
N GLN A 10 9.92 -12.01 14.67
CA GLN A 10 10.78 -10.84 14.91
C GLN A 10 10.49 -9.71 13.92
N LEU A 11 10.30 -10.04 12.65
CA LEU A 11 9.88 -9.07 11.63
C LEU A 11 8.52 -8.46 11.97
N VAL A 12 7.52 -9.28 12.27
CA VAL A 12 6.16 -8.82 12.56
C VAL A 12 6.15 -7.86 13.74
N ASN A 13 6.74 -8.27 14.87
CA ASN A 13 6.77 -7.47 16.09
C ASN A 13 7.51 -6.14 15.85
N THR A 14 8.67 -6.18 15.20
CA THR A 14 9.46 -4.98 14.91
C THR A 14 8.73 -4.03 13.96
N ARG A 15 8.06 -4.55 12.93
CA ARG A 15 7.32 -3.71 11.99
C ARG A 15 6.09 -3.10 12.66
N LEU A 16 5.35 -3.86 13.47
CA LEU A 16 4.18 -3.35 14.20
C LEU A 16 4.57 -2.27 15.23
N GLU A 17 5.68 -2.45 15.95
CA GLU A 17 6.24 -1.43 16.86
C GLU A 17 6.50 -0.10 16.13
N MET A 18 7.00 -0.17 14.90
CA MET A 18 7.30 0.99 14.06
C MET A 18 6.11 1.50 13.25
N ASP A 19 4.88 1.02 13.46
CA ASP A 19 3.77 1.29 12.53
C ASP A 19 3.44 2.77 12.35
N HIS A 20 3.46 3.52 13.44
CA HIS A 20 3.31 4.97 13.44
C HIS A 20 4.33 5.69 12.52
N ALA A 21 5.56 5.20 12.43
CA ALA A 21 6.61 5.80 11.60
C ALA A 21 6.36 5.56 10.10
N PHE A 22 5.72 4.44 9.76
CA PHE A 22 5.37 4.09 8.38
C PHE A 22 4.08 4.75 7.90
N ASP A 23 3.23 5.21 8.81
CA ASP A 23 1.98 5.92 8.50
C ASP A 23 2.17 7.43 8.29
N GLN A 24 3.35 7.95 8.62
CA GLN A 24 3.65 9.37 8.44
C GLN A 24 3.73 9.76 6.94
N PRO A 25 3.14 10.90 6.54
CA PRO A 25 3.05 11.31 5.13
C PRO A 25 4.40 11.61 4.46
N VAL A 26 5.44 11.94 5.25
CA VAL A 26 6.78 12.32 4.75
C VAL A 26 7.82 11.21 4.99
N CYS A 27 7.38 9.97 5.27
CA CYS A 27 8.30 8.91 5.63
C CYS A 27 9.17 8.42 4.44
N LYS A 28 10.49 8.30 4.66
CA LYS A 28 11.41 7.65 3.71
C LYS A 28 11.34 6.13 3.90
N LYS A 29 10.35 5.48 3.28
CA LYS A 29 10.09 4.03 3.43
C LYS A 29 11.33 3.13 3.25
N LYS A 30 12.19 3.44 2.27
CA LYS A 30 13.46 2.72 2.08
C LYS A 30 14.32 2.73 3.34
N LYS A 31 14.47 3.90 3.97
CA LYS A 31 15.25 4.07 5.20
C LYS A 31 14.60 3.35 6.38
N LEU A 32 13.27 3.40 6.48
CA LEU A 32 12.57 2.67 7.54
C LEU A 32 12.76 1.15 7.41
N TRP A 33 12.76 0.61 6.20
CA TRP A 33 13.04 -0.81 5.98
C TRP A 33 14.50 -1.20 6.30
N GLU A 34 15.46 -0.30 6.07
CA GLU A 34 16.84 -0.48 6.55
C GLU A 34 16.88 -0.59 8.08
N VAL A 35 16.19 0.32 8.78
CA VAL A 35 16.09 0.31 10.25
C VAL A 35 15.37 -0.96 10.76
N VAL A 36 14.30 -1.40 10.09
CA VAL A 36 13.61 -2.65 10.45
C VAL A 36 14.57 -3.84 10.32
N ALA A 37 15.31 -3.95 9.22
CA ALA A 37 16.28 -5.04 9.04
C ALA A 37 17.39 -5.01 10.09
N GLU A 38 17.90 -3.83 10.44
CA GLU A 38 18.88 -3.66 11.50
C GLU A 38 18.36 -4.12 12.87
N LYS A 39 17.14 -3.71 13.24
CA LYS A 39 16.49 -4.14 14.48
C LYS A 39 16.25 -5.65 14.51
N VAL A 40 15.75 -6.23 13.40
CA VAL A 40 15.52 -7.68 13.30
C VAL A 40 16.83 -8.44 13.45
N ASN A 41 17.89 -8.05 12.73
CA ASN A 41 19.20 -8.69 12.84
C ASN A 41 19.80 -8.57 14.24
N SER A 42 19.58 -7.43 14.93
CA SER A 42 20.05 -7.25 16.31
C SER A 42 19.37 -8.22 17.27
N LYS A 43 18.04 -8.35 17.19
CA LYS A 43 17.28 -9.33 18.00
C LYS A 43 17.63 -10.78 17.68
N LEU A 44 17.99 -11.08 16.43
CA LEU A 44 18.44 -12.42 16.02
C LEU A 44 19.80 -12.78 16.60
N ARG A 45 20.74 -11.82 16.64
CA ARG A 45 22.05 -12.01 17.28
C ARG A 45 21.92 -12.24 18.78
N GLU A 46 21.04 -11.50 19.45
CA GLU A 46 20.77 -11.67 20.88
C GLU A 46 20.16 -13.04 21.22
N SER A 47 19.38 -13.62 20.30
CA SER A 47 18.70 -14.89 20.52
C SER A 47 19.56 -16.12 20.16
N GLU A 48 20.86 -15.94 19.82
CA GLU A 48 21.77 -16.97 19.27
C GLU A 48 21.16 -17.81 18.12
N ALA A 49 20.15 -17.26 17.44
CA ALA A 49 19.22 -18.06 16.67
C ALA A 49 19.72 -18.38 15.25
N SER A 50 20.74 -17.67 14.75
CA SER A 50 21.35 -17.89 13.43
C SER A 50 22.43 -16.85 13.09
N ASP A 51 23.47 -17.27 12.35
CA ASP A 51 24.47 -16.39 11.70
C ASP A 51 23.95 -15.67 10.44
N PHE A 52 22.67 -15.84 10.09
CA PHE A 52 22.09 -15.26 8.88
C PHE A 52 21.65 -13.82 9.10
N THR A 53 22.04 -12.95 8.16
CA THR A 53 21.62 -11.55 8.14
C THR A 53 20.52 -11.33 7.11
N VAL A 54 19.44 -10.66 7.54
CA VAL A 54 18.32 -10.27 6.69
C VAL A 54 18.57 -8.89 6.09
N LYS A 55 18.28 -8.70 4.80
CA LYS A 55 18.36 -7.39 4.14
C LYS A 55 17.02 -6.64 4.16
N ALA A 56 17.08 -5.31 4.08
CA ALA A 56 15.90 -4.43 4.08
C ALA A 56 14.81 -4.83 3.06
N TYR A 57 15.22 -5.15 1.83
CA TYR A 57 14.28 -5.55 0.79
C TYR A 57 13.61 -6.90 1.07
N GLU A 58 14.30 -7.82 1.75
CA GLU A 58 13.74 -9.12 2.12
C GLU A 58 12.66 -8.94 3.19
N CYS A 59 12.89 -8.05 4.16
CA CYS A 59 11.89 -7.65 5.16
C CYS A 59 10.65 -7.05 4.50
N ASP A 60 10.80 -6.08 3.59
CA ASP A 60 9.67 -5.46 2.88
C ASP A 60 8.90 -6.51 2.07
N LEU A 61 9.60 -7.33 1.29
CA LEU A 61 8.97 -8.36 0.46
C LEU A 61 8.18 -9.36 1.31
N LYS A 62 8.76 -9.84 2.41
CA LYS A 62 8.09 -10.74 3.35
C LYS A 62 6.88 -10.08 3.99
N TRP A 63 7.00 -8.85 4.47
CA TRP A 63 5.90 -8.10 5.07
C TRP A 63 4.74 -7.90 4.09
N ARG A 64 5.03 -7.53 2.83
CA ARG A 64 4.01 -7.39 1.79
C ARG A 64 3.29 -8.69 1.50
N ASN A 65 4.01 -9.81 1.45
CA ASN A 65 3.41 -11.13 1.33
C ASN A 65 2.50 -11.45 2.53
N MET A 66 2.97 -11.18 3.75
CA MET A 66 2.18 -11.35 4.97
C MET A 66 0.93 -10.48 4.98
N LEU A 67 1.00 -9.22 4.51
CA LEU A 67 -0.16 -8.35 4.38
C LEU A 67 -1.20 -8.90 3.39
N ALA A 68 -0.76 -9.53 2.30
CA ALA A 68 -1.68 -10.16 1.36
C ALA A 68 -2.48 -11.29 2.03
N THR A 69 -1.80 -12.15 2.79
CA THR A 69 -2.43 -13.22 3.59
C THR A 69 -3.33 -12.65 4.68
N TYR A 70 -2.84 -11.65 5.42
CA TYR A 70 -3.59 -10.95 6.46
C TYR A 70 -4.91 -10.39 5.92
N ARG A 71 -4.92 -9.71 4.76
CA ARG A 71 -6.15 -9.16 4.18
C ARG A 71 -7.19 -10.24 3.91
N LYS A 72 -6.78 -11.36 3.33
CA LYS A 72 -7.69 -12.50 3.09
C LYS A 72 -8.25 -13.06 4.40
N ASN A 73 -7.41 -13.14 5.42
CA ASN A 73 -7.78 -13.61 6.75
C ASN A 73 -8.68 -12.61 7.49
N ALA A 74 -8.47 -11.31 7.34
CA ALA A 74 -9.31 -10.26 7.91
C ALA A 74 -10.72 -10.29 7.32
N GLU A 75 -10.84 -10.47 6.00
CA GLU A 75 -12.15 -10.66 5.35
C GLU A 75 -12.84 -11.95 5.81
N ARG A 76 -12.08 -13.04 6.00
CA ARG A 76 -12.60 -14.28 6.59
C ARG A 76 -13.10 -14.06 8.01
N ALA A 77 -12.31 -13.40 8.86
CA ALA A 77 -12.66 -13.09 10.24
C ALA A 77 -13.90 -12.19 10.32
N LYS A 78 -14.05 -11.23 9.40
CA LYS A 78 -15.24 -10.38 9.29
C LYS A 78 -16.50 -11.18 8.96
N ARG A 79 -16.40 -12.22 8.13
CA ARG A 79 -17.54 -13.05 7.71
C ARG A 79 -17.90 -14.16 8.69
N LEU A 80 -16.91 -14.84 9.26
CA LEU A 80 -17.08 -16.07 10.03
C LEU A 80 -16.67 -15.93 11.51
N GLY A 81 -16.21 -14.74 11.92
CA GLY A 81 -15.69 -14.48 13.25
C GLY A 81 -14.17 -14.71 13.36
N PRO A 82 -13.49 -14.06 14.33
CA PRO A 82 -12.03 -14.15 14.49
C PRO A 82 -11.50 -15.57 14.75
N ALA A 83 -12.27 -16.43 15.42
CA ALA A 83 -11.90 -17.81 15.73
C ALA A 83 -11.74 -18.71 14.47
N SER A 84 -12.25 -18.28 13.32
CA SER A 84 -12.13 -19.03 12.06
C SER A 84 -10.72 -18.95 11.42
N VAL A 85 -9.84 -18.07 11.93
CA VAL A 85 -8.50 -17.84 11.39
C VAL A 85 -7.44 -18.42 12.33
N HIS A 86 -6.77 -19.49 11.88
CA HIS A 86 -5.76 -20.22 12.66
C HIS A 86 -4.32 -19.80 12.36
N TRP A 87 -4.14 -18.68 11.66
CA TRP A 87 -2.82 -18.20 11.27
C TRP A 87 -2.14 -17.50 12.45
N GLU A 88 -0.98 -18.00 12.88
CA GLU A 88 -0.31 -17.60 14.12
C GLU A 88 -0.03 -16.09 14.24
N PHE A 89 0.30 -15.43 13.13
CA PHE A 89 0.58 -13.99 13.11
C PHE A 89 -0.69 -13.13 13.07
N PHE A 90 -1.87 -13.75 12.84
CA PHE A 90 -3.11 -13.02 12.61
C PHE A 90 -3.51 -12.18 13.81
N LYS A 91 -3.53 -12.76 15.01
CA LYS A 91 -3.98 -12.06 16.23
C LYS A 91 -3.15 -10.80 16.47
N ALA A 92 -1.83 -10.94 16.46
CA ALA A 92 -0.89 -9.83 16.66
C ALA A 92 -1.05 -8.74 15.59
N MET A 93 -1.15 -9.13 14.31
CA MET A 93 -1.35 -8.17 13.22
C MET A 93 -2.73 -7.51 13.28
N HIS A 94 -3.78 -8.25 13.64
CA HIS A 94 -5.16 -7.75 13.65
C HIS A 94 -5.41 -6.77 14.80
N GLU A 95 -4.73 -6.95 15.93
CA GLU A 95 -4.83 -6.03 17.07
C GLU A 95 -4.35 -4.61 16.75
N VAL A 96 -3.32 -4.47 15.90
CA VAL A 96 -2.75 -3.18 15.50
C VAL A 96 -3.38 -2.68 14.21
N LEU A 97 -3.33 -3.49 13.14
CA LEU A 97 -3.79 -3.08 11.80
C LEU A 97 -5.31 -3.06 11.67
N GLY A 98 -6.04 -3.85 12.47
CA GLY A 98 -7.50 -3.88 12.46
C GLY A 98 -8.10 -2.56 12.97
N LYS A 99 -7.54 -2.01 14.06
CA LYS A 99 -7.95 -0.71 14.63
C LYS A 99 -7.82 0.41 13.60
N SER A 100 -6.67 0.50 12.93
CA SER A 100 -6.42 1.50 11.88
C SER A 100 -7.44 1.40 10.74
N ARG A 101 -7.75 0.18 10.27
CA ARG A 101 -8.71 -0.02 9.18
C ARG A 101 -10.14 0.36 9.60
N ASP A 102 -10.58 -0.05 10.78
CA ASP A 102 -11.94 0.24 11.25
C ASP A 102 -12.13 1.74 11.52
N GLU A 103 -11.10 2.42 12.02
CA GLU A 103 -11.09 3.88 12.18
C GLU A 103 -11.15 4.62 10.83
N ILE A 104 -10.37 4.17 9.83
CA ILE A 104 -10.44 4.70 8.46
C ILE A 104 -11.83 4.46 7.84
N GLU A 105 -12.45 3.30 8.06
CA GLU A 105 -13.81 3.02 7.59
C GLU A 105 -14.86 3.86 8.32
N ALA A 106 -14.74 4.04 9.63
CA ALA A 106 -15.61 4.92 10.41
C ALA A 106 -15.52 6.36 9.92
N GLN A 107 -14.31 6.86 9.67
CA GLN A 107 -14.07 8.20 9.15
C GLN A 107 -14.67 8.37 7.73
N ARG A 108 -14.56 7.35 6.87
CA ARG A 108 -15.21 7.35 5.54
C ARG A 108 -16.73 7.40 5.66
N ARG A 109 -17.33 6.60 6.54
CA ARG A 109 -18.78 6.60 6.79
C ARG A 109 -19.26 7.95 7.32
N ALA A 110 -18.52 8.56 8.25
CA ALA A 110 -18.82 9.88 8.78
C ALA A 110 -18.81 10.97 7.68
N LYS A 111 -17.80 10.95 6.79
CA LYS A 111 -17.72 11.88 5.64
C LYS A 111 -18.89 11.72 4.65
N LEU A 112 -19.35 10.48 4.42
CA LEU A 112 -20.48 10.21 3.54
C LEU A 112 -21.83 10.60 4.16
N SER A 113 -21.96 10.54 5.49
CA SER A 113 -23.19 10.92 6.21
C SER A 113 -23.38 12.43 6.37
N GLY A 114 -22.36 13.26 6.09
CA GLY A 114 -22.42 14.72 6.22
C GLY A 114 -23.18 15.42 5.08
N THR A 115 -23.45 14.75 3.97
CA THR A 115 -24.17 15.32 2.81
C THR A 115 -25.68 15.24 3.03
N LYS A 116 -26.22 16.02 3.97
CA LYS A 116 -27.68 16.22 4.07
C LYS A 116 -28.15 17.08 2.90
N VAL A 117 -28.85 16.47 1.95
CA VAL A 117 -29.65 17.15 0.91
C VAL A 117 -30.66 18.07 1.61
N GLY A 118 -30.39 19.38 1.59
CA GLY A 118 -31.31 20.39 2.10
C GLY A 118 -32.52 20.53 1.19
N LYS A 119 -33.70 20.19 1.70
CA LYS A 119 -34.99 20.67 1.18
C LYS A 119 -34.99 22.20 1.25
N ALA A 120 -35.15 22.87 0.12
CA ALA A 120 -35.49 24.29 0.07
C ALA A 120 -36.81 24.47 -0.70
N ILE A 121 -37.86 24.70 0.08
CA ILE A 121 -39.15 25.23 -0.36
C ILE A 121 -38.99 26.76 -0.33
N ALA A 122 -39.28 27.46 -1.43
CA ALA A 122 -40.04 28.74 -1.41
C ALA A 122 -40.04 29.45 -2.78
N SER A 123 -41.26 29.77 -3.19
CA SER A 123 -41.69 30.66 -4.27
C SER A 123 -41.15 32.10 -4.13
N LYS A 124 -40.89 32.79 -5.26
CA LYS A 124 -41.63 34.00 -5.70
C LYS A 124 -40.94 34.77 -6.86
N ARG A 125 -41.75 34.96 -7.91
CA ARG A 125 -41.88 36.12 -8.82
C ARG A 125 -40.86 36.41 -9.93
N PHE A 126 -41.49 36.58 -11.09
CA PHE A 126 -41.05 36.99 -12.41
C PHE A 126 -40.99 38.52 -12.52
N THR A 127 -39.93 39.06 -13.15
CA THR A 127 -39.93 40.09 -14.24
C THR A 127 -38.48 40.52 -14.56
N PRO A 128 -38.07 40.56 -15.85
CA PRO A 128 -36.96 41.41 -16.27
C PRO A 128 -37.35 42.32 -17.46
N ILE A 129 -36.98 43.61 -17.40
CA ILE A 129 -36.72 44.41 -18.61
C ILE A 129 -35.44 45.24 -18.35
N LEU A 130 -34.48 45.05 -19.26
CA LEU A 130 -33.13 45.65 -19.46
C LEU A 130 -33.18 47.17 -19.80
N PRO A 131 -32.07 47.90 -20.17
CA PRO A 131 -30.61 47.56 -20.27
C PRO A 131 -29.60 48.64 -19.78
N THR A 132 -28.29 48.26 -19.72
CA THR A 132 -27.01 48.99 -20.04
C THR A 132 -25.91 48.97 -18.94
N PRO A 133 -24.59 49.04 -19.28
CA PRO A 133 -23.82 48.30 -20.31
C PRO A 133 -22.44 47.80 -19.72
N PRO A 134 -21.38 47.53 -20.51
CA PRO A 134 -20.71 46.22 -20.59
C PRO A 134 -19.40 46.09 -19.79
N ILE A 135 -19.15 44.92 -19.19
CA ILE A 135 -17.78 44.53 -18.80
C ILE A 135 -17.50 43.09 -19.25
N MET A 136 -16.47 43.00 -20.07
CA MET A 136 -15.78 41.88 -20.71
C MET A 136 -15.91 40.50 -20.01
N PRO A 137 -16.12 39.40 -20.74
CA PRO A 137 -15.82 38.07 -20.21
C PRO A 137 -14.33 37.77 -20.41
N ALA A 138 -13.58 37.74 -19.31
CA ALA A 138 -12.39 36.90 -19.23
C ALA A 138 -12.84 35.42 -19.25
N PRO A 139 -12.15 34.51 -19.96
CA PRO A 139 -12.50 33.10 -19.93
C PRO A 139 -12.06 32.52 -18.59
N CYS A 140 -13.02 32.24 -17.70
CA CYS A 140 -12.83 31.31 -16.60
C CYS A 140 -12.99 29.87 -17.13
N PRO A 141 -11.95 29.02 -17.17
CA PRO A 141 -12.16 27.59 -17.28
C PRO A 141 -12.47 27.05 -15.87
N ALA A 142 -13.73 27.14 -15.45
CA ALA A 142 -14.22 26.35 -14.34
C ALA A 142 -14.60 24.96 -14.85
N LYS A 143 -13.61 24.07 -14.98
CA LYS A 143 -13.90 22.62 -14.98
C LYS A 143 -12.75 21.85 -14.36
N PRO A 144 -12.91 21.36 -13.11
CA PRO A 144 -12.34 20.06 -12.80
C PRO A 144 -13.20 19.28 -11.81
N PRO A 145 -13.81 18.17 -12.27
CA PRO A 145 -13.69 16.92 -11.52
C PRO A 145 -13.12 15.77 -12.36
N GLN A 146 -13.09 15.91 -13.70
CA GLN A 146 -12.66 14.86 -14.62
C GLN A 146 -11.13 14.73 -14.67
N ASP A 147 -10.41 15.86 -14.61
CA ASP A 147 -8.95 15.90 -14.77
C ASP A 147 -8.20 15.21 -13.64
N VAL A 148 -8.76 15.23 -12.42
CA VAL A 148 -8.17 14.53 -11.26
C VAL A 148 -8.32 13.01 -11.41
N LEU A 149 -9.46 12.54 -11.92
CA LEU A 149 -9.67 11.13 -12.21
C LEU A 149 -8.74 10.66 -13.33
N GLN A 150 -8.57 11.47 -14.39
CA GLN A 150 -7.62 11.20 -15.46
C GLN A 150 -6.19 11.11 -14.93
N LEU A 151 -5.76 12.06 -14.09
CA LEU A 151 -4.45 12.03 -13.46
C LEU A 151 -4.22 10.77 -12.61
N TYR A 152 -5.28 10.27 -11.95
CA TYR A 152 -5.22 9.02 -11.19
C TYR A 152 -5.06 7.80 -12.09
N MET A 153 -5.80 7.74 -13.21
CA MET A 153 -5.67 6.66 -14.20
C MET A 153 -4.28 6.67 -14.83
N ASP A 154 -3.77 7.84 -15.24
CA ASP A 154 -2.42 8.01 -15.79
C ASP A 154 -1.34 7.59 -14.77
N LEU A 155 -1.56 7.86 -13.49
CA LEU A 155 -0.63 7.45 -12.43
C LEU A 155 -0.63 5.93 -12.23
N GLN A 156 -1.80 5.28 -12.31
CA GLN A 156 -1.90 3.82 -12.25
C GLN A 156 -1.25 3.17 -13.47
N GLU A 157 -1.46 3.73 -14.66
CA GLU A 157 -0.85 3.26 -15.91
C GLU A 157 0.68 3.37 -15.85
N ARG A 158 1.22 4.51 -15.41
CA ARG A 158 2.68 4.68 -15.24
C ARG A 158 3.29 3.68 -14.26
N LYS A 159 2.59 3.39 -13.15
CA LYS A 159 3.03 2.37 -12.19
C LYS A 159 3.01 0.97 -12.79
N LEU A 160 1.98 0.63 -13.56
CA LEU A 160 1.88 -0.64 -14.26
C LEU A 160 2.99 -0.78 -15.31
N ASN A 161 3.21 0.25 -16.11
CA ASN A 161 4.25 0.27 -17.15
C ASN A 161 5.65 0.13 -16.54
N MET A 162 5.94 0.84 -15.45
CA MET A 162 7.21 0.68 -14.73
C MET A 162 7.38 -0.76 -14.21
N TRP A 163 6.32 -1.35 -13.67
CA TRP A 163 6.37 -2.74 -13.19
C TRP A 163 6.60 -3.73 -14.34
N VAL A 164 5.94 -3.54 -15.48
CA VAL A 164 6.13 -4.36 -16.69
C VAL A 164 7.57 -4.26 -17.19
N GLN A 165 8.13 -3.05 -17.25
CA GLN A 165 9.54 -2.83 -17.62
C GLN A 165 10.50 -3.54 -16.68
N GLN A 166 10.26 -3.45 -15.36
CA GLN A 166 11.09 -4.13 -14.37
C GLN A 166 11.01 -5.65 -14.52
N LYS A 167 9.82 -6.19 -14.78
CA LYS A 167 9.62 -7.63 -15.01
C LYS A 167 10.35 -8.09 -16.27
N ALA A 168 10.23 -7.36 -17.38
CA ALA A 168 10.92 -7.66 -18.63
C ALA A 168 12.44 -7.60 -18.49
N LEU A 169 12.96 -6.68 -17.67
CA LEU A 169 14.38 -6.62 -17.35
C LEU A 169 14.83 -7.87 -16.57
N GLU A 170 14.03 -8.32 -15.61
CA GLU A 170 14.35 -9.50 -14.82
C GLU A 170 14.29 -10.79 -15.65
N GLU A 171 13.31 -10.92 -16.55
CA GLU A 171 13.21 -12.03 -17.50
C GLU A 171 14.45 -12.09 -18.41
N ARG A 172 14.90 -10.95 -18.95
CA ARG A 172 16.13 -10.88 -19.75
C ARG A 172 17.38 -11.28 -18.97
N LYS A 173 17.46 -10.96 -17.67
CA LYS A 173 18.58 -11.41 -16.83
C LYS A 173 18.59 -12.93 -16.68
N ILE A 174 17.42 -13.52 -16.43
CA ILE A 174 17.27 -14.98 -16.33
C ILE A 174 17.69 -15.64 -17.64
N GLU A 175 17.25 -15.09 -18.77
CA GLU A 175 17.62 -15.58 -20.10
C GLU A 175 19.14 -15.49 -20.34
N ALA A 176 19.78 -14.37 -19.98
CA ALA A 176 21.22 -14.23 -20.09
C ALA A 176 21.98 -15.26 -19.24
N ILE A 177 21.53 -15.52 -18.01
CA ILE A 177 22.13 -16.54 -17.14
C ILE A 177 21.99 -17.93 -17.76
N ASN A 178 20.80 -18.26 -18.29
CA ASN A 178 20.57 -19.56 -18.94
C ASN A 178 21.43 -19.74 -20.19
N ASN A 179 21.56 -18.70 -21.02
CA ASN A 179 22.41 -18.73 -22.21
C ASN A 179 23.89 -18.91 -21.85
N LEU A 180 24.36 -18.24 -20.79
CA LEU A 180 25.73 -18.44 -20.28
C LEU A 180 25.94 -19.88 -19.79
N ALA A 181 24.98 -20.42 -19.05
CA ALA A 181 25.04 -21.80 -18.57
C ALA A 181 25.14 -22.80 -19.74
N GLN A 182 24.32 -22.61 -20.79
CA GLN A 182 24.36 -23.43 -22.00
C GLN A 182 25.71 -23.32 -22.72
N ALA A 183 26.27 -22.12 -22.87
CA ALA A 183 27.57 -21.92 -23.50
C ALA A 183 28.70 -22.65 -22.74
N ILE A 184 28.71 -22.57 -21.41
CA ILE A 184 29.67 -23.29 -20.56
C ILE A 184 29.52 -24.81 -20.74
N SER A 185 28.27 -25.32 -20.73
CA SER A 185 28.03 -26.75 -20.94
C SER A 185 28.49 -27.24 -22.32
N SER A 186 28.35 -26.43 -23.37
CA SER A 186 28.81 -26.78 -24.72
C SER A 186 30.33 -26.79 -24.89
N LEU A 187 31.07 -26.04 -24.05
CA LEU A 187 32.54 -26.00 -24.05
C LEU A 187 33.17 -27.13 -23.21
N ALA A 188 32.38 -27.78 -22.37
CA ALA A 188 32.81 -28.89 -21.51
C ALA A 188 32.59 -30.28 -22.14
N GLN A 189 32.08 -30.33 -23.37
CA GLN A 189 32.01 -31.52 -24.23
C GLN A 189 33.13 -31.49 -25.26
#